data_AF-A0A821BRP4-F1
#
_entry.id   AF-A0A821BRP4-F1
#
_cell.length_a   1.000
_cell.length_b   1.000
_cell.length_c   1.000
_cell.angle_alpha   90.00
_cell.angle_beta   90.00
_cell.angle_gamma   90.00
#
_symmetry.space_group_name_H-M   'P 1'
#
loop_
_entity.id
_entity.type
_entity.pdbx_description
1 polymer ?
#
loop_
_entity_poly.entity_id
_entity_poly.type
_entity_poly.pdbx_seq_one_letter_code
_entity_poly.pdbx_strand_id
1 'polypeptide(L)'
;MSNFSDDIHNELQNVEILSTIKLCMETGKTILMVNTGRIHGSLYDVFNQNFSIMATDDTRKIFSKVAIGSKTVDVVVHENFQCIVHINRSEFNDTPAPFFSRFQKFSLSISDFYRIQLKYLSNEEQKIIENIENKSQTFIKHFGQNYLYGLNNNTLYSCLLSFIKTVENQQCHLINLHHNYTQLTLKTKSFIENNLVTVQQCFLRSVLSKLIQIASPESIIYKLPTFEDTFAESLLENYFHNQEHFNIETFVRHLITKPSGNIDDEEISPRITTEWRSNENITLTTKVIIYTRTSPYVVGINKASKYQLFTKPDTYHSENNIQDRVEILNLVSSMII
;
A
#
# COMPACT_ATOMS: atom_id res chain seq x y z
N MET A 1 -1.03 5.96 -19.26
CA MET A 1 -0.62 5.08 -20.37
C MET A 1 0.49 4.16 -19.88
N SER A 2 0.69 3.05 -20.59
CA SER A 2 1.80 2.13 -20.32
C SER A 2 3.15 2.83 -20.54
N ASN A 3 4.14 2.46 -19.72
CA ASN A 3 5.53 2.90 -19.83
C ASN A 3 6.46 1.82 -20.38
N PHE A 4 5.92 0.72 -20.90
CA PHE A 4 6.72 -0.32 -21.55
C PHE A 4 7.34 0.22 -22.84
N SER A 5 8.58 -0.21 -23.14
CA SER A 5 9.36 0.22 -24.31
C SER A 5 8.62 -0.01 -25.62
N ASP A 6 7.92 -1.14 -25.70
CA ASP A 6 7.23 -1.59 -26.93
C ASP A 6 5.98 -0.73 -27.21
N ASP A 7 5.43 -0.10 -26.16
CA ASP A 7 4.27 0.78 -26.25
C ASP A 7 4.66 2.24 -26.58
N ILE A 8 5.97 2.57 -26.62
CA ILE A 8 6.42 3.96 -26.83
C ILE A 8 6.01 4.50 -28.21
N HIS A 9 6.00 3.64 -29.22
CA HIS A 9 5.73 4.00 -30.61
C HIS A 9 4.36 3.52 -31.13
N ASN A 10 3.49 3.03 -30.25
CA ASN A 10 2.19 2.50 -30.67
C ASN A 10 1.18 3.65 -30.89
N GLU A 11 1.15 4.19 -32.11
CA GLU A 11 0.21 5.23 -32.51
C GLU A 11 -1.26 4.79 -32.42
N LEU A 12 -1.55 3.50 -32.64
CA LEU A 12 -2.91 2.97 -32.52
C LEU A 12 -3.42 3.09 -31.07
N GLN A 13 -2.57 2.78 -30.09
CA GLN A 13 -2.91 2.92 -28.68
C GLN A 13 -3.19 4.39 -28.32
N ASN A 14 -2.43 5.34 -28.87
CA ASN A 14 -2.68 6.78 -28.68
C ASN A 14 -4.07 7.16 -29.22
N VAL A 15 -4.44 6.67 -30.40
CA VAL A 15 -5.74 6.93 -31.03
C VAL A 15 -6.89 6.35 -30.20
N GLU A 16 -6.75 5.13 -29.68
CA GLU A 16 -7.75 4.49 -28.81
C GLU A 16 -7.96 5.27 -27.51
N ILE A 17 -6.87 5.71 -26.89
CA ILE A 17 -6.92 6.49 -25.65
C ILE A 17 -7.56 7.86 -25.91
N LEU A 18 -7.19 8.53 -27.00
CA LEU A 18 -7.83 9.80 -27.39
C LEU A 18 -9.32 9.63 -27.69
N SER A 19 -9.72 8.52 -28.31
CA SER A 19 -11.12 8.19 -28.56
C SER A 19 -11.90 7.95 -27.25
N THR A 20 -11.24 7.33 -26.26
CA THR A 20 -11.82 7.15 -24.92
C THR A 20 -11.98 8.50 -24.20
N ILE A 21 -10.96 9.36 -24.28
CA ILE A 21 -11.00 10.73 -23.72
C ILE A 21 -12.13 11.53 -24.38
N LYS A 22 -12.29 11.44 -25.71
CA LYS A 22 -13.41 12.05 -26.44
C LYS A 22 -14.76 11.63 -25.85
N LEU A 23 -14.97 10.34 -25.64
CA LEU A 23 -16.22 9.84 -25.05
C LEU A 23 -16.42 10.35 -23.61
N CYS A 24 -15.35 10.42 -22.80
CA CYS A 24 -15.41 11.00 -21.46
C CYS A 24 -15.74 12.51 -21.47
N MET A 25 -15.21 13.26 -22.45
CA MET A 25 -15.53 14.67 -22.66
C MET A 25 -17.00 14.87 -23.01
N GLU A 26 -17.54 14.05 -23.90
CA GLU A 26 -18.94 14.09 -24.32
C GLU A 26 -19.91 13.70 -23.19
N THR A 27 -19.49 12.76 -22.32
CA THR A 27 -20.32 12.26 -21.20
C THR A 27 -20.10 13.01 -19.89
N GLY A 28 -19.17 13.97 -19.83
CA GLY A 28 -18.89 14.75 -18.62
C GLY A 28 -18.19 13.97 -17.50
N LYS A 29 -17.46 12.91 -17.85
CA LYS A 29 -16.70 12.11 -16.87
C LYS A 29 -15.36 12.76 -16.57
N THR A 30 -14.99 12.80 -15.29
CA THR A 30 -13.65 13.22 -14.87
C THR A 30 -12.60 12.20 -15.30
N ILE A 31 -11.51 12.66 -15.92
CA ILE A 31 -10.39 11.81 -16.34
C ILE A 31 -9.15 12.04 -15.47
N LEU A 32 -8.46 10.95 -15.12
CA LEU A 32 -7.15 10.97 -14.48
C LEU A 32 -6.09 10.52 -15.49
N MET A 33 -5.29 11.47 -15.94
CA MET A 33 -4.25 11.28 -16.95
C MET A 33 -2.91 10.99 -16.26
N VAL A 34 -2.53 9.71 -16.20
CA VAL A 34 -1.22 9.27 -15.68
C VAL A 34 -0.31 8.92 -16.84
N ASN A 35 0.90 9.49 -16.90
CA ASN A 35 1.90 9.20 -17.92
C ASN A 35 1.32 9.36 -19.35
N THR A 36 0.94 10.59 -19.69
CA THR A 36 0.20 10.92 -20.94
C THR A 36 0.91 11.97 -21.80
N GLY A 37 2.20 12.24 -21.55
CA GLY A 37 2.96 13.28 -22.25
C GLY A 37 2.86 13.22 -23.77
N ARG A 38 2.76 12.00 -24.33
CA ARG A 38 2.67 11.75 -25.77
C ARG A 38 1.42 12.31 -26.43
N ILE A 39 0.30 12.38 -25.70
CA ILE A 39 -1.00 12.83 -26.23
C ILE A 39 -1.34 14.26 -25.82
N HIS A 40 -0.45 14.95 -25.10
CA HIS A 40 -0.70 16.33 -24.66
C HIS A 40 -0.83 17.30 -25.84
N GLY A 41 -0.08 17.09 -26.93
CA GLY A 41 -0.20 17.88 -28.15
C GLY A 41 -1.57 17.74 -28.81
N SER A 42 -2.16 16.53 -28.76
CA SER A 42 -3.49 16.25 -29.31
C SER A 42 -4.63 16.95 -28.59
N LEU A 43 -4.44 17.25 -27.30
CA LEU A 43 -5.44 17.87 -26.41
C LEU A 43 -5.15 19.35 -26.16
N TYR A 44 -4.31 19.96 -27.00
CA TYR A 44 -3.82 21.32 -26.78
C TYR A 44 -4.94 22.34 -26.63
N ASP A 45 -5.94 22.34 -27.51
CA ASP A 45 -7.06 23.29 -27.43
C ASP A 45 -7.93 23.07 -26.20
N VAL A 46 -8.13 21.81 -25.81
CA VAL A 46 -8.85 21.44 -24.58
C VAL A 46 -8.13 21.99 -23.34
N PHE A 47 -6.82 21.82 -23.26
CA PHE A 47 -6.02 22.31 -22.13
C PHE A 47 -5.93 23.83 -22.06
N ASN A 48 -5.95 24.51 -23.22
CA ASN A 48 -6.04 25.98 -23.25
C ASN A 48 -7.43 26.53 -22.91
N GLN A 49 -8.43 25.68 -22.70
CA GLN A 49 -9.83 26.09 -22.59
C GLN A 49 -10.31 26.87 -23.82
N ASN A 50 -9.77 26.54 -25.00
CA ASN A 50 -10.20 27.08 -26.27
C ASN A 50 -11.53 26.42 -26.66
N PHE A 51 -12.62 26.96 -26.13
CA PHE A 51 -13.96 26.46 -26.35
C PHE A 51 -14.77 27.37 -27.28
N SER A 52 -15.46 26.77 -28.26
CA SER A 52 -16.47 27.44 -29.06
C SER A 52 -17.86 27.05 -28.56
N ILE A 53 -18.76 28.02 -28.47
CA ILE A 53 -20.13 27.77 -28.02
C ILE A 53 -21.05 27.89 -29.23
N MET A 54 -21.81 26.83 -29.50
CA MET A 54 -22.94 26.90 -30.42
C MET A 54 -24.22 26.83 -29.60
N ALA A 55 -24.99 27.91 -29.64
CA ALA A 55 -26.36 27.94 -29.12
C ALA A 55 -27.29 27.57 -30.28
N THR A 56 -28.04 26.47 -30.14
CA THR A 56 -29.16 26.15 -31.05
C THR A 56 -30.41 26.17 -30.20
N ASP A 57 -31.30 27.14 -30.46
CA ASP A 57 -32.62 27.51 -29.90
C ASP A 57 -33.08 27.02 -28.50
N ASP A 58 -32.70 25.83 -28.02
CA ASP A 58 -32.94 25.33 -26.65
C ASP A 58 -31.75 24.62 -25.96
N THR A 59 -30.59 24.46 -26.61
CA THR A 59 -29.40 23.81 -25.99
C THR A 59 -28.09 24.53 -26.31
N ARG A 60 -27.29 24.78 -25.27
CA ARG A 60 -25.92 25.31 -25.38
C ARG A 60 -24.96 24.14 -25.48
N LYS A 61 -24.23 24.03 -26.59
CA LYS A 61 -23.17 23.02 -26.76
C LYS A 61 -21.81 23.71 -26.81
N ILE A 62 -20.89 23.20 -26.01
CA ILE A 62 -19.51 23.63 -25.95
C ILE A 62 -18.68 22.67 -26.78
N PHE A 63 -17.83 23.17 -27.67
CA PHE A 63 -16.98 22.39 -28.54
C PHE A 63 -15.51 22.77 -28.32
N SER A 64 -14.61 21.80 -28.49
CA SER A 64 -13.17 22.03 -28.56
C SER A 64 -12.54 21.12 -29.61
N LYS A 65 -11.40 21.52 -30.13
CA LYS A 65 -10.66 20.76 -31.14
C LYS A 65 -9.77 19.72 -30.48
N VAL A 66 -9.81 18.50 -30.99
CA VAL A 66 -8.91 17.41 -30.57
C VAL A 66 -8.27 16.79 -31.81
N ALA A 67 -6.94 16.66 -31.80
CA ALA A 67 -6.22 16.01 -32.89
C ALA A 67 -6.13 14.50 -32.63
N ILE A 68 -6.78 13.69 -33.46
CA ILE A 68 -6.78 12.23 -33.41
C ILE A 68 -6.09 11.70 -34.66
N GLY A 69 -4.87 11.17 -34.50
CA GLY A 69 -4.01 10.80 -35.62
C GLY A 69 -3.68 12.03 -36.48
N SER A 70 -3.98 11.97 -37.78
CA SER A 70 -3.74 13.07 -38.72
C SER A 70 -4.91 14.06 -38.87
N LYS A 71 -6.01 13.85 -38.13
CA LYS A 71 -7.24 14.67 -38.27
C LYS A 71 -7.52 15.45 -36.99
N THR A 72 -7.93 16.70 -37.15
CA THR A 72 -8.49 17.49 -36.05
C THR A 72 -10.02 17.41 -36.12
N VAL A 73 -10.63 17.04 -35.00
CA VAL A 73 -12.08 16.83 -34.87
C VAL A 73 -12.63 17.78 -33.82
N ASP A 74 -13.80 18.37 -34.09
CA ASP A 74 -14.55 19.13 -33.10
C ASP A 74 -15.30 18.16 -32.16
N VAL A 75 -14.99 18.24 -30.87
CA VAL A 75 -15.51 17.37 -29.82
C VAL A 75 -16.41 18.19 -28.90
N VAL A 76 -17.60 17.67 -28.60
CA VAL A 76 -18.49 18.26 -27.60
C VAL A 76 -17.89 18.06 -26.21
N VAL A 77 -17.78 19.14 -25.44
CA VAL A 77 -17.28 19.13 -24.07
C VAL A 77 -18.45 19.40 -23.13
N HIS A 78 -18.76 18.41 -22.31
CA HIS A 78 -19.77 18.55 -21.28
C HIS A 78 -19.28 19.47 -20.15
N GLU A 79 -20.17 20.28 -19.57
CA GLU A 79 -19.79 21.29 -18.55
C GLU A 79 -19.14 20.69 -17.29
N ASN A 80 -19.58 19.50 -16.89
CA ASN A 80 -19.02 18.76 -15.74
C ASN A 80 -17.69 18.03 -16.04
N PHE A 81 -17.18 18.08 -17.27
CA PHE A 81 -15.93 17.41 -17.60
C PHE A 81 -14.75 18.04 -16.84
N GLN A 82 -13.98 17.20 -16.15
CA GLN A 82 -12.76 17.61 -15.45
C GLN A 82 -11.58 16.75 -15.89
N CYS A 83 -10.40 17.37 -15.97
CA CYS A 83 -9.17 16.69 -16.33
C CYS A 83 -8.13 16.90 -15.23
N ILE A 84 -7.63 15.78 -14.67
CA ILE A 84 -6.56 15.77 -13.69
C ILE A 84 -5.33 15.13 -14.34
N VAL A 85 -4.23 15.87 -14.43
CA VAL A 85 -2.97 15.35 -14.97
C VAL A 85 -2.02 15.05 -13.82
N HIS A 86 -1.58 13.79 -13.73
CA HIS A 86 -0.59 13.35 -12.75
C HIS A 86 0.80 13.32 -13.39
N ILE A 87 1.73 14.09 -12.82
CA ILE A 87 3.12 14.19 -13.26
C ILE A 87 4.05 13.80 -12.12
N ASN A 88 5.03 12.94 -12.41
CA ASN A 88 6.04 12.60 -11.41
C ASN A 88 6.95 13.81 -11.15
N ARG A 89 7.40 13.97 -9.90
CA ARG A 89 8.27 15.11 -9.55
C ARG A 89 9.60 15.11 -10.31
N SER A 90 10.08 13.95 -10.75
CA SER A 90 11.26 13.83 -11.62
C SER A 90 11.05 14.46 -13.00
N GLU A 91 9.85 14.37 -13.55
CA GLU A 91 9.49 14.90 -14.89
C GLU A 91 9.12 16.40 -14.84
N PHE A 92 9.08 16.99 -13.65
CA PHE A 92 8.64 18.37 -13.46
C PHE A 92 9.55 19.38 -14.19
N ASN A 93 10.86 19.16 -14.17
CA ASN A 93 11.83 20.06 -14.79
C ASN A 93 11.84 19.93 -16.33
N ASP A 94 11.49 18.75 -16.84
CA ASP A 94 11.50 18.46 -18.28
C ASP A 94 10.20 18.89 -18.97
N THR A 95 9.15 19.13 -18.19
CA THR A 95 7.84 19.52 -18.72
C THR A 95 7.83 21.02 -19.08
N PRO A 96 7.38 21.40 -20.30
CA PRO A 96 7.40 22.79 -20.74
C PRO A 96 6.58 23.72 -19.83
N ALA A 97 7.15 24.88 -19.48
CA ALA A 97 6.45 25.91 -18.67
C ALA A 97 5.04 26.31 -19.21
N PRO A 98 4.82 26.43 -20.53
CA PRO A 98 3.49 26.72 -21.06
C PRO A 98 2.46 25.62 -20.76
N PHE A 99 2.88 24.37 -20.64
CA PHE A 99 1.97 23.29 -20.26
C PHE A 99 1.45 23.53 -18.84
N PHE A 100 2.35 23.85 -17.92
CA PHE A 100 2.01 24.14 -16.53
C PHE A 100 1.13 25.38 -16.33
N SER A 101 1.19 26.38 -17.22
CA SER A 101 0.35 27.58 -17.09
C SER A 101 -1.13 27.32 -17.40
N ARG A 102 -1.47 26.15 -17.96
CA ARG A 102 -2.84 25.75 -18.32
C ARG A 102 -3.59 25.02 -17.20
N PHE A 103 -2.86 24.60 -16.16
CA PHE A 103 -3.42 23.80 -15.08
C PHE A 103 -3.24 24.48 -13.73
N GLN A 104 -4.19 24.22 -12.83
CA GLN A 104 -3.97 24.48 -11.41
C GLN A 104 -3.00 23.43 -10.86
N LYS A 105 -1.93 23.90 -10.22
CA LYS A 105 -0.83 23.04 -9.78
C LYS A 105 -0.96 22.70 -8.30
N PHE A 106 -0.97 21.41 -8.00
CA PHE A 106 -0.92 20.88 -6.65
C PHE A 106 0.31 19.97 -6.53
N SER A 107 1.20 20.28 -5.58
CA SER A 107 2.31 19.39 -5.23
C SER A 107 1.91 18.68 -3.95
N LEU A 108 1.66 17.37 -4.05
CA LEU A 108 1.28 16.55 -2.90
C LEU A 108 2.20 15.35 -2.79
N SER A 109 2.74 15.13 -1.61
CA SER A 109 3.35 13.87 -1.20
C SER A 109 2.44 13.12 -0.23
N ILE A 110 2.72 11.83 -0.03
CA ILE A 110 1.98 11.01 0.96
C ILE A 110 2.13 11.61 2.36
N SER A 111 3.31 12.14 2.70
CA SER A 111 3.52 12.86 3.96
C SER A 111 2.67 14.12 4.05
N ASP A 112 2.53 14.90 2.96
CA ASP A 112 1.69 16.11 2.97
C ASP A 112 0.23 15.74 3.19
N PHE A 113 -0.25 14.70 2.50
CA PHE A 113 -1.63 14.22 2.65
C PHE A 113 -1.91 13.71 4.07
N TYR A 114 -0.97 12.96 4.66
CA TYR A 114 -1.05 12.55 6.05
C TYR A 114 -1.11 13.75 7.01
N ARG A 115 -0.27 14.77 6.82
CA ARG A 115 -0.30 15.99 7.65
C ARG A 115 -1.59 16.78 7.51
N ILE A 116 -2.19 16.80 6.32
CA ILE A 116 -3.50 17.41 6.08
C ILE A 116 -4.57 16.64 6.85
N GLN A 117 -4.63 15.31 6.70
CA GLN A 117 -5.61 14.48 7.40
C GLN A 117 -5.46 14.54 8.93
N LEU A 118 -4.23 14.58 9.44
CA LEU A 118 -3.95 14.71 10.87
C LEU A 118 -4.63 15.95 11.49
N LYS A 119 -4.67 17.07 10.76
CA LYS A 119 -5.32 18.31 11.23
C LYS A 119 -6.84 18.21 11.39
N TYR A 120 -7.48 17.28 10.67
CA TYR A 120 -8.92 17.06 10.75
C TYR A 120 -9.32 16.09 11.88
N LEU A 121 -8.35 15.46 12.54
CA LEU A 121 -8.59 14.59 13.71
C LEU A 121 -8.80 15.39 14.99
N SER A 122 -9.41 14.77 15.99
CA SER A 122 -9.52 15.37 17.33
C SER A 122 -8.15 15.47 18.03
N ASN A 123 -7.99 16.42 18.96
CA ASN A 123 -6.72 16.65 19.66
C ASN A 123 -6.18 15.39 20.38
N GLU A 124 -7.07 14.53 20.89
CA GLU A 124 -6.67 13.29 21.57
C GLU A 124 -6.16 12.24 20.56
N GLU A 125 -6.83 12.08 19.42
CA GLU A 125 -6.38 11.19 18.35
C GLU A 125 -5.05 11.66 17.74
N GLN A 126 -4.86 12.97 17.57
CA GLN A 126 -3.60 13.54 17.09
C GLN A 126 -2.43 13.14 17.99
N LYS A 127 -2.55 13.30 19.31
CA LYS A 127 -1.50 12.91 20.28
C LYS A 127 -1.17 11.41 20.19
N ILE A 128 -2.18 10.56 20.01
CA ILE A 128 -2.00 9.11 19.87
C ILE A 128 -1.17 8.81 18.62
N ILE A 129 -1.55 9.36 17.47
CA ILE A 129 -0.83 9.14 16.21
C ILE A 129 0.59 9.71 16.30
N GLU A 130 0.79 10.91 16.83
CA GLU A 130 2.11 11.53 16.97
C GLU A 130 3.05 10.67 17.82
N ASN A 131 2.55 10.09 18.93
CA ASN A 131 3.34 9.18 19.75
C ASN A 131 3.70 7.90 18.98
N ILE A 132 2.77 7.34 18.21
CA ILE A 132 3.02 6.17 17.35
C ILE A 132 4.04 6.51 16.25
N GLU A 133 3.93 7.68 15.62
CA GLU A 133 4.86 8.18 14.62
C GLU A 133 6.28 8.24 15.20
N ASN A 134 6.44 8.89 16.36
CA ASN A 134 7.73 9.02 17.04
C ASN A 134 8.34 7.65 17.38
N LYS A 135 7.57 6.74 17.99
CA LYS A 135 8.05 5.39 18.32
C LYS A 135 8.42 4.58 17.07
N SER A 136 7.63 4.68 16.02
CA SER A 136 7.90 3.99 14.75
C SER A 136 9.16 4.54 14.06
N GLN A 137 9.41 5.86 14.15
CA GLN A 137 10.65 6.44 13.67
C GLN A 137 11.87 5.98 14.49
N THR A 138 11.74 5.87 15.81
CA THR A 138 12.80 5.29 16.66
C THR A 138 13.08 3.84 16.28
N PHE A 139 12.04 3.04 16.01
CA PHE A 139 12.17 1.66 15.51
C PHE A 139 12.95 1.60 14.19
N ILE A 140 12.57 2.44 13.21
CA ILE A 140 13.25 2.49 11.92
C ILE A 140 14.73 2.90 12.08
N LYS A 141 15.02 3.87 12.95
CA LYS A 141 16.40 4.29 13.24
C LYS A 141 17.22 3.17 13.90
N HIS A 142 16.62 2.46 14.84
CA HIS A 142 17.24 1.33 15.54
C HIS A 142 17.57 0.17 14.61
N PHE A 143 16.61 -0.24 13.79
CA PHE A 143 16.82 -1.29 12.78
C PHE A 143 17.79 -0.85 11.69
N GLY A 144 17.75 0.43 11.31
CA GLY A 144 18.51 0.97 10.20
C GLY A 144 17.88 0.65 8.85
N GLN A 145 17.90 1.62 7.94
CA GLN A 145 17.23 1.53 6.64
C GLN A 145 17.76 0.38 5.77
N ASN A 146 19.03 0.00 5.93
CA ASN A 146 19.68 -1.05 5.15
C ASN A 146 19.04 -2.45 5.34
N TYR A 147 18.34 -2.66 6.44
CA TYR A 147 17.71 -3.94 6.78
C TYR A 147 16.20 -3.98 6.49
N LEU A 148 15.62 -2.84 6.08
CA LEU A 148 14.20 -2.70 5.77
C LEU A 148 14.05 -2.48 4.26
N TYR A 149 13.78 -3.55 3.52
CA TYR A 149 13.75 -3.52 2.06
C TYR A 149 12.49 -2.86 1.51
N GLY A 150 12.66 -1.90 0.60
CA GLY A 150 11.54 -1.11 0.07
C GLY A 150 11.00 -0.05 1.05
N LEU A 151 11.71 0.21 2.15
CA LEU A 151 11.41 1.34 3.01
C LEU A 151 11.74 2.65 2.28
N ASN A 152 10.70 3.45 2.04
CA ASN A 152 10.81 4.80 1.54
C ASN A 152 10.40 5.79 2.64
N ASN A 153 10.76 7.06 2.47
CA ASN A 153 10.35 8.14 3.40
C ASN A 153 8.83 8.22 3.58
N ASN A 154 8.06 7.75 2.59
CA ASN A 154 6.60 7.74 2.61
C ASN A 154 5.97 6.45 3.15
N THR A 155 6.73 5.37 3.36
CA THR A 155 6.18 4.07 3.75
C THR A 155 5.52 4.12 5.12
N LEU A 156 6.16 4.79 6.09
CA LEU A 156 5.59 5.00 7.42
C LEU A 156 4.29 5.81 7.34
N TYR A 157 4.30 6.91 6.60
CA TYR A 157 3.13 7.77 6.45
C TYR A 157 1.97 7.06 5.75
N SER A 158 2.25 6.22 4.74
CA SER A 158 1.23 5.37 4.10
C SER A 158 0.64 4.37 5.10
N CYS A 159 1.45 3.78 5.98
CA CYS A 159 0.96 2.90 7.04
C CYS A 159 0.08 3.65 8.04
N LEU A 160 0.47 4.85 8.46
CA LEU A 160 -0.30 5.67 9.40
C LEU A 160 -1.62 6.14 8.78
N LEU A 161 -1.58 6.56 7.51
CA LEU A 161 -2.75 6.98 6.75
C LEU A 161 -3.80 5.86 6.66
N SER A 162 -3.36 4.59 6.59
CA SER A 162 -4.29 3.45 6.57
C SER A 162 -5.15 3.32 7.83
N PHE A 163 -4.82 4.03 8.91
CA PHE A 163 -5.64 4.08 10.13
C PHE A 163 -6.60 5.26 10.18
N ILE A 164 -6.52 6.21 9.25
CA ILE A 164 -7.38 7.38 9.21
C ILE A 164 -8.48 7.11 8.19
N LYS A 165 -9.74 7.08 8.64
CA LYS A 165 -10.91 7.02 7.75
C LYS A 165 -11.46 8.42 7.57
N THR A 166 -11.73 8.78 6.32
CA THR A 166 -12.46 10.00 5.94
C THR A 166 -13.93 9.67 5.77
N VAL A 167 -14.79 10.28 6.59
CA VAL A 167 -16.25 10.21 6.41
C VAL A 167 -16.68 11.28 5.40
N GLU A 168 -17.79 11.05 4.70
CA GLU A 168 -18.33 11.90 3.62
C GLU A 168 -18.45 13.40 3.99
N ASN A 169 -18.49 13.74 5.28
CA ASN A 169 -18.55 15.12 5.79
C ASN A 169 -17.17 15.78 6.05
N GLN A 170 -16.08 15.29 5.44
CA GLN A 170 -14.70 15.74 5.70
C GLN A 170 -14.23 15.55 7.14
N GLN A 171 -15.00 14.85 7.97
CA GLN A 171 -14.59 14.47 9.31
C GLN A 171 -13.69 13.23 9.22
N CYS A 172 -12.50 13.33 9.82
CA CYS A 172 -11.57 12.22 9.92
C CYS A 172 -11.69 11.58 11.30
N HIS A 173 -11.65 10.26 11.35
CA HIS A 173 -11.60 9.52 12.61
C HIS A 173 -10.60 8.37 12.49
N LEU A 174 -9.98 8.03 13.62
CA LEU A 174 -9.19 6.81 13.70
C LEU A 174 -10.09 5.59 13.53
N ILE A 175 -9.61 4.61 12.76
CA ILE A 175 -10.26 3.30 12.66
C ILE A 175 -10.41 2.72 14.05
N ASN A 176 -11.65 2.39 14.43
CA ASN A 176 -11.87 1.60 15.63
C ASN A 176 -11.30 0.19 15.41
N LEU A 177 -10.10 -0.06 15.95
CA LEU A 177 -9.43 -1.35 15.84
C LEU A 177 -10.32 -2.50 16.36
N HIS A 178 -11.21 -2.26 17.33
CA HIS A 178 -12.13 -3.29 17.82
C HIS A 178 -13.01 -3.91 16.72
N HIS A 179 -13.38 -3.14 15.68
CA HIS A 179 -14.26 -3.63 14.62
C HIS A 179 -13.49 -4.36 13.51
N ASN A 180 -12.24 -3.94 13.24
CA ASN A 180 -11.40 -4.55 12.20
C ASN A 180 -10.62 -5.80 12.67
N TYR A 181 -10.55 -6.05 13.99
CA TYR A 181 -9.86 -7.22 14.55
C TYR A 181 -10.62 -8.54 14.40
N THR A 182 -11.82 -8.56 13.82
CA THR A 182 -12.57 -9.81 13.55
C THR A 182 -11.85 -10.76 12.60
N GLN A 183 -10.79 -10.30 11.91
CA GLN A 183 -9.97 -11.11 11.00
C GLN A 183 -8.61 -11.57 11.58
N LEU A 184 -8.27 -11.22 12.83
CA LEU A 184 -7.11 -11.79 13.53
C LEU A 184 -7.59 -12.76 14.61
N THR A 185 -7.15 -14.01 14.49
CA THR A 185 -7.29 -15.15 15.41
C THR A 185 -7.78 -14.79 16.82
N LEU A 186 -8.86 -15.47 17.25
CA LEU A 186 -9.59 -15.35 18.53
C LEU A 186 -8.75 -15.12 19.82
N LYS A 187 -7.44 -15.40 19.83
CA LYS A 187 -6.53 -15.15 20.96
C LYS A 187 -6.21 -13.68 21.22
N THR A 188 -6.30 -12.78 20.22
CA THR A 188 -6.05 -11.35 20.45
C THR A 188 -7.25 -10.59 21.00
N LYS A 189 -8.45 -11.18 20.98
CA LYS A 189 -9.71 -10.51 21.37
C LYS A 189 -9.78 -10.22 22.88
N SER A 190 -9.22 -11.10 23.72
CA SER A 190 -9.23 -10.96 25.19
C SER A 190 -8.21 -9.94 25.73
N PHE A 191 -7.23 -9.51 24.93
CA PHE A 191 -6.21 -8.54 25.37
C PHE A 191 -6.65 -7.08 25.19
N ILE A 192 -7.66 -6.83 24.36
CA ILE A 192 -8.04 -5.47 23.90
C ILE A 192 -9.02 -4.80 24.88
N GLU A 193 -9.55 -5.52 25.87
CA GLU A 193 -10.54 -4.93 26.78
C GLU A 193 -9.91 -3.93 27.78
N ASN A 194 -10.40 -2.69 27.68
CA ASN A 194 -10.53 -1.66 28.71
C ASN A 194 -9.35 -0.78 29.13
N ASN A 195 -8.37 -0.45 28.26
CA ASN A 195 -7.41 0.62 28.57
C ASN A 195 -6.98 1.47 27.35
N LEU A 196 -6.92 2.80 27.51
CA LEU A 196 -6.39 3.74 26.51
C LEU A 196 -4.92 3.44 26.15
N VAL A 197 -4.13 2.97 27.13
CA VAL A 197 -2.76 2.47 26.92
C VAL A 197 -2.76 1.28 25.97
N THR A 198 -3.75 0.39 26.08
CA THR A 198 -3.88 -0.79 25.20
C THR A 198 -4.19 -0.38 23.76
N VAL A 199 -5.03 0.63 23.55
CA VAL A 199 -5.36 1.10 22.19
C VAL A 199 -4.12 1.62 21.47
N GLN A 200 -3.32 2.47 22.11
CA GLN A 200 -2.08 2.98 21.53
C GLN A 200 -1.07 1.85 21.26
N GLN A 201 -0.92 0.90 22.19
CA GLN A 201 -0.06 -0.26 22.00
C GLN A 201 -0.54 -1.15 20.84
N CYS A 202 -1.84 -1.31 20.65
CA CYS A 202 -2.43 -2.04 19.52
C CYS A 202 -2.14 -1.37 18.18
N PHE A 203 -2.31 -0.04 18.08
CA PHE A 203 -1.94 0.69 16.85
C PHE A 203 -0.45 0.61 16.56
N LEU A 204 0.39 0.78 17.59
CA LEU A 204 1.83 0.63 17.45
C LEU A 204 2.20 -0.78 16.99
N ARG A 205 1.63 -1.82 17.60
CA ARG A 205 1.85 -3.22 17.20
C ARG A 205 1.43 -3.45 15.75
N SER A 206 0.34 -2.84 15.30
CA SER A 206 -0.12 -2.90 13.90
C SER A 206 0.90 -2.24 12.94
N VAL A 207 1.38 -1.03 13.26
CA VAL A 207 2.44 -0.37 12.46
C VAL A 207 3.70 -1.24 12.43
N LEU A 208 4.18 -1.66 13.59
CA LEU A 208 5.39 -2.46 13.70
C LEU A 208 5.24 -3.79 12.96
N SER A 209 4.08 -4.44 13.02
CA SER A 209 3.80 -5.67 12.26
C SER A 209 3.94 -5.49 10.74
N LYS A 210 3.54 -4.32 10.22
CA LYS A 210 3.74 -3.98 8.80
C LYS A 210 5.20 -3.66 8.50
N LEU A 211 5.90 -2.99 9.41
CA LEU A 211 7.32 -2.66 9.25
C LEU A 211 8.23 -3.89 9.33
N ILE A 212 7.94 -4.87 10.18
CA ILE A 212 8.72 -6.12 10.20
C ILE A 212 8.49 -6.95 8.94
N GLN A 213 7.40 -6.74 8.21
CA GLN A 213 7.16 -7.48 6.96
C GLN A 213 8.22 -7.17 5.89
N ILE A 214 8.82 -5.98 5.96
CA ILE A 214 9.90 -5.56 5.06
C ILE A 214 11.30 -5.77 5.67
N ALA A 215 11.38 -6.31 6.90
CA ALA A 215 12.64 -6.53 7.58
C ALA A 215 13.32 -7.82 7.13
N SER A 216 14.65 -7.75 6.98
CA SER A 216 15.48 -8.92 6.73
C SER A 216 15.43 -9.89 7.92
N PRO A 217 15.39 -11.22 7.68
CA PRO A 217 15.40 -12.22 8.74
C PRO A 217 16.58 -12.05 9.72
N GLU A 218 17.78 -11.71 9.21
CA GLU A 218 18.95 -11.50 10.06
C GLU A 218 18.75 -10.34 11.03
N SER A 219 18.18 -9.22 10.55
CA SER A 219 17.95 -8.05 11.40
C SER A 219 16.93 -8.31 12.50
N ILE A 220 15.94 -9.16 12.23
CA ILE A 220 14.94 -9.54 13.24
C ILE A 220 15.60 -10.29 14.38
N ILE A 221 16.56 -11.17 14.09
CA ILE A 221 17.23 -11.97 15.11
C ILE A 221 18.19 -11.11 15.94
N TYR A 222 19.03 -10.30 15.30
CA TYR A 222 20.07 -9.54 16.01
C TYR A 222 19.56 -8.23 16.64
N LYS A 223 18.58 -7.56 16.05
CA LYS A 223 18.20 -6.19 16.46
C LYS A 223 16.89 -6.11 17.23
N LEU A 224 15.94 -7.01 16.99
CA LEU A 224 14.64 -6.95 17.67
C LEU A 224 14.75 -7.10 19.20
N PRO A 225 15.61 -7.98 19.75
CA PRO A 225 15.78 -8.09 21.21
C PRO A 225 16.32 -6.81 21.87
N THR A 226 16.93 -5.91 21.10
CA THR A 226 17.57 -4.68 21.64
C THR A 226 16.65 -3.45 21.58
N PHE A 227 15.45 -3.55 21.01
CA PHE A 227 14.56 -2.41 20.82
C PHE A 227 13.65 -2.16 22.03
N GLU A 228 12.92 -3.17 22.52
CA GLU A 228 12.02 -3.12 23.68
C GLU A 228 11.46 -4.53 23.96
N ASP A 229 11.69 -5.09 25.16
CA ASP A 229 11.34 -6.49 25.50
C ASP A 229 9.84 -6.79 25.35
N THR A 230 8.99 -5.82 25.70
CA THR A 230 7.52 -6.00 25.72
C THR A 230 6.92 -6.28 24.34
N PHE A 231 7.52 -5.74 23.28
CA PHE A 231 7.06 -5.96 21.91
C PHE A 231 7.89 -6.99 21.16
N ALA A 232 9.13 -7.23 21.57
CA ALA A 232 10.06 -8.11 20.88
C ALA A 232 9.50 -9.54 20.72
N GLU A 233 9.03 -10.18 21.80
CA GLU A 233 8.48 -11.54 21.73
C GLU A 233 7.26 -11.63 20.80
N SER A 234 6.34 -10.69 20.97
CA SER A 234 5.11 -10.59 20.16
C SER A 234 5.38 -10.35 18.67
N LEU A 235 6.42 -9.57 18.35
CA LEU A 235 6.83 -9.29 16.97
C LEU A 235 7.62 -10.47 16.37
N LEU A 236 8.44 -11.16 17.17
CA LEU A 236 9.12 -12.40 16.76
C LEU A 236 8.10 -13.48 16.42
N GLU A 237 7.14 -13.73 17.31
CA GLU A 237 6.06 -14.68 17.06
C GLU A 237 5.30 -14.32 15.78
N ASN A 238 5.00 -13.04 15.57
CA ASN A 238 4.30 -12.60 14.37
C ASN A 238 5.14 -12.76 13.10
N TYR A 239 6.43 -12.41 13.13
CA TYR A 239 7.33 -12.51 11.98
C TYR A 239 7.51 -13.96 11.55
N PHE A 240 7.81 -14.84 12.51
CA PHE A 240 7.99 -16.24 12.19
C PHE A 240 6.64 -16.90 11.98
N HIS A 241 5.73 -16.98 12.95
CA HIS A 241 4.53 -17.83 12.82
C HIS A 241 3.44 -17.30 11.90
N ASN A 242 3.15 -16.00 11.91
CA ASN A 242 2.00 -15.46 11.18
C ASN A 242 2.35 -14.92 9.79
N GLN A 243 3.58 -14.45 9.61
CA GLN A 243 4.08 -13.94 8.34
C GLN A 243 4.88 -15.02 7.61
N GLU A 244 4.79 -15.00 6.28
CA GLU A 244 5.52 -15.92 5.41
C GLU A 244 6.67 -15.18 4.72
N HIS A 245 7.90 -15.49 5.13
CA HIS A 245 9.13 -14.86 4.65
C HIS A 245 10.10 -15.84 3.97
N PHE A 246 9.87 -17.15 4.11
CA PHE A 246 10.84 -18.19 3.75
C PHE A 246 10.46 -19.00 2.51
N ASN A 247 9.18 -18.98 2.11
CA ASN A 247 8.72 -19.77 0.98
C ASN A 247 7.64 -19.01 0.19
N ILE A 248 7.89 -18.86 -1.11
CA ILE A 248 6.99 -18.14 -2.02
C ILE A 248 5.71 -18.93 -2.32
N GLU A 249 5.78 -20.26 -2.37
CA GLU A 249 4.61 -21.13 -2.58
C GLU A 249 3.65 -21.03 -1.39
N THR A 250 4.17 -21.07 -0.15
CA THR A 250 3.34 -20.86 1.03
C THR A 250 2.79 -19.45 1.05
N PHE A 251 3.60 -18.43 0.76
CA PHE A 251 3.14 -17.04 0.67
C PHE A 251 2.00 -16.86 -0.34
N VAL A 252 2.14 -17.36 -1.56
CA VAL A 252 1.11 -17.28 -2.62
C VAL A 252 -0.14 -18.04 -2.20
N ARG A 253 -0.01 -19.24 -1.60
CA ARG A 253 -1.17 -19.95 -1.04
C ARG A 253 -1.89 -19.11 0.01
N HIS A 254 -1.18 -18.49 0.95
CA HIS A 254 -1.79 -17.63 1.96
C HIS A 254 -2.49 -16.41 1.35
N LEU A 255 -1.99 -15.85 0.25
CA LEU A 255 -2.67 -14.76 -0.45
C LEU A 255 -3.97 -15.22 -1.13
N ILE A 256 -3.98 -16.42 -1.72
CA ILE A 256 -5.15 -16.97 -2.42
C ILE A 256 -6.21 -17.47 -1.42
N THR A 257 -5.80 -18.07 -0.31
CA THR A 257 -6.72 -18.64 0.69
C THR A 257 -7.28 -17.62 1.66
N LYS A 258 -6.71 -16.40 1.72
CA LYS A 258 -7.34 -15.32 2.50
C LYS A 258 -8.59 -14.88 1.75
N PRO A 259 -9.80 -15.04 2.32
CA PRO A 259 -10.98 -14.45 1.70
C PRO A 259 -10.72 -12.95 1.62
N SER A 260 -10.81 -12.40 0.41
CA SER A 260 -10.79 -10.96 0.19
C SER A 260 -11.92 -10.37 1.01
N GLY A 261 -11.59 -9.79 2.16
CA GLY A 261 -12.54 -9.06 2.99
C GLY A 261 -12.94 -7.76 2.30
N ASN A 262 -13.76 -7.87 1.25
CA ASN A 262 -14.64 -6.81 0.88
C ASN A 262 -15.81 -6.84 1.86
N ILE A 263 -15.97 -5.69 2.50
CA ILE A 263 -17.09 -5.27 3.31
C ILE A 263 -18.32 -5.33 2.39
N ASP A 264 -19.25 -6.24 2.68
CA ASP A 264 -20.71 -6.06 2.64
C ASP A 264 -21.38 -7.45 2.70
N ASP A 265 -22.29 -7.57 3.67
CA ASP A 265 -23.37 -8.55 3.82
C ASP A 265 -23.10 -10.03 4.20
N GLU A 266 -23.67 -10.33 5.38
CA GLU A 266 -24.36 -11.53 5.86
C GLU A 266 -23.68 -12.92 5.86
N GLU A 267 -23.86 -13.57 7.01
CA GLU A 267 -23.66 -14.97 7.38
C GLU A 267 -23.25 -15.93 6.25
N ILE A 268 -22.15 -16.67 6.43
CA ILE A 268 -22.09 -18.12 6.18
C ILE A 268 -20.85 -18.73 6.87
N SER A 269 -21.12 -19.83 7.56
CA SER A 269 -20.23 -20.75 8.29
C SER A 269 -19.05 -21.33 7.49
N PRO A 270 -17.95 -21.77 8.14
CA PRO A 270 -16.82 -22.38 7.46
C PRO A 270 -17.09 -23.88 7.21
N ARG A 271 -17.47 -24.24 5.98
CA ARG A 271 -17.32 -25.63 5.50
C ARG A 271 -16.19 -25.69 4.49
N ILE A 272 -15.05 -26.17 4.97
CA ILE A 272 -13.91 -26.60 4.17
C ILE A 272 -14.41 -27.72 3.24
N THR A 273 -14.50 -27.44 1.95
CA THR A 273 -14.56 -28.49 0.91
C THR A 273 -13.38 -28.30 -0.01
N THR A 274 -12.49 -29.29 0.03
CA THR A 274 -11.37 -29.49 -0.89
C THR A 274 -11.91 -29.92 -2.25
N GLU A 275 -12.44 -29.00 -3.02
CA GLU A 275 -12.60 -29.17 -4.46
C GLU A 275 -11.99 -27.95 -5.13
N TRP A 276 -10.95 -28.19 -5.91
CA TRP A 276 -10.35 -27.18 -6.77
C TRP A 276 -11.41 -26.78 -7.81
N ARG A 277 -12.19 -25.75 -7.52
CA ARG A 277 -12.93 -25.00 -8.54
C ARG A 277 -11.92 -24.32 -9.44
N SER A 278 -11.46 -25.06 -10.45
CA SER A 278 -11.03 -24.48 -11.72
C SER A 278 -12.19 -23.63 -12.24
N ASN A 279 -11.96 -22.31 -12.36
CA ASN A 279 -12.87 -21.28 -12.90
C ASN A 279 -13.59 -20.38 -11.88
N GLU A 280 -12.87 -19.81 -10.91
CA GLU A 280 -13.24 -18.51 -10.37
C GLU A 280 -12.12 -17.52 -10.70
N ASN A 281 -12.45 -16.48 -11.47
CA ASN A 281 -11.53 -15.41 -11.84
C ASN A 281 -11.03 -14.72 -10.57
N ILE A 282 -9.81 -15.04 -10.16
CA ILE A 282 -9.14 -14.44 -9.01
C ILE A 282 -8.85 -12.97 -9.36
N THR A 283 -9.77 -12.07 -9.01
CA THR A 283 -9.56 -10.62 -9.10
C THR A 283 -8.82 -10.11 -7.87
N LEU A 284 -7.61 -10.63 -7.64
CA LEU A 284 -6.69 -10.02 -6.67
C LEU A 284 -6.19 -8.70 -7.25
N THR A 285 -6.79 -7.59 -6.80
CA THR A 285 -6.34 -6.21 -7.12
C THR A 285 -5.06 -5.81 -6.37
N THR A 286 -4.52 -6.71 -5.53
CA THR A 286 -3.32 -6.50 -4.73
C THR A 286 -2.06 -6.65 -5.58
N LYS A 287 -1.43 -5.52 -5.92
CA LYS A 287 -0.05 -5.53 -6.43
C LYS A 287 0.90 -5.82 -5.28
N VAL A 288 1.68 -6.88 -5.39
CA VAL A 288 2.70 -7.27 -4.41
C VAL A 288 4.08 -7.15 -5.04
N ILE A 289 5.01 -6.52 -4.31
CA ILE A 289 6.43 -6.47 -4.68
C ILE A 289 7.16 -7.43 -3.74
N ILE A 290 7.86 -8.41 -4.30
CA ILE A 290 8.62 -9.40 -3.53
C ILE A 290 10.11 -9.07 -3.68
N TYR A 291 10.74 -8.78 -2.55
CA TYR A 291 12.20 -8.67 -2.47
C TYR A 291 12.76 -10.04 -2.06
N THR A 292 13.51 -10.66 -2.96
CA THR A 292 14.17 -11.95 -2.66
C THR A 292 15.64 -11.71 -2.33
N ARG A 293 16.13 -12.40 -1.31
CA ARG A 293 17.55 -12.46 -0.97
C ARG A 293 17.87 -13.86 -0.51
N THR A 294 18.97 -14.40 -1.00
CA THR A 294 19.59 -15.59 -0.44
C THR A 294 20.50 -15.17 0.71
N SER A 295 20.13 -15.55 1.93
CA SER A 295 20.98 -15.33 3.10
C SER A 295 21.71 -16.61 3.47
N PRO A 296 23.04 -16.58 3.60
CA PRO A 296 23.80 -17.75 4.05
C PRO A 296 23.55 -18.06 5.54
N TYR A 297 23.03 -17.09 6.31
CA TYR A 297 22.77 -17.21 7.75
C TYR A 297 21.41 -17.81 8.09
N VAL A 298 20.56 -18.01 7.09
CA VAL A 298 19.19 -18.52 7.27
C VAL A 298 18.91 -19.61 6.23
N VAL A 299 19.79 -20.61 6.20
CA VAL A 299 19.63 -21.79 5.35
C VAL A 299 19.03 -22.91 6.21
N GLY A 300 17.87 -23.44 5.80
CA GLY A 300 17.32 -24.66 6.41
C GLY A 300 16.24 -24.49 7.49
N ILE A 301 15.58 -23.33 7.61
CA ILE A 301 14.37 -23.24 8.45
C ILE A 301 13.22 -23.97 7.75
N ASN A 302 13.10 -25.27 8.00
CA ASN A 302 11.95 -26.07 7.61
C ASN A 302 10.78 -25.81 8.58
N LYS A 303 9.54 -26.15 8.22
CA LYS A 303 8.36 -25.90 9.08
C LYS A 303 8.55 -26.44 10.51
N ALA A 304 9.27 -27.54 10.70
CA ALA A 304 9.56 -28.13 12.00
C ALA A 304 10.57 -27.32 12.85
N SER A 305 11.67 -26.82 12.26
CA SER A 305 12.66 -26.03 13.00
C SER A 305 12.15 -24.64 13.37
N LYS A 306 11.20 -24.11 12.61
CA LYS A 306 10.45 -22.87 12.91
C LYS A 306 9.72 -22.91 14.25
N TYR A 307 9.12 -24.05 14.61
CA TYR A 307 8.44 -24.24 15.90
C TYR A 307 9.43 -24.51 17.05
N GLN A 308 10.52 -25.22 16.79
CA GLN A 308 11.52 -25.57 17.81
C GLN A 308 12.34 -24.37 18.31
N LEU A 309 12.53 -23.34 17.48
CA LEU A 309 13.20 -22.09 17.87
C LEU A 309 12.56 -21.43 19.10
N PHE A 310 11.24 -21.51 19.24
CA PHE A 310 10.47 -20.73 20.23
C PHE A 310 9.72 -21.57 21.27
N THR A 311 9.75 -22.91 21.20
CA THR A 311 9.25 -23.74 22.31
C THR A 311 10.20 -23.67 23.52
N LYS A 312 9.69 -23.20 24.67
CA LYS A 312 10.38 -23.32 25.96
C LYS A 312 10.50 -24.82 26.30
N PRO A 313 11.70 -25.37 26.59
CA PRO A 313 11.80 -26.72 27.10
C PRO A 313 11.20 -26.76 28.52
N ASP A 314 10.50 -27.84 28.84
CA ASP A 314 9.89 -28.10 30.16
C ASP A 314 10.92 -28.35 31.28
N THR A 315 12.14 -27.82 31.16
CA THR A 315 13.19 -28.00 32.16
C THR A 315 13.60 -26.65 32.74
N TYR A 316 13.21 -26.46 34.00
CA TYR A 316 13.76 -25.46 34.90
C TYR A 316 15.29 -25.51 34.83
N HIS A 317 15.91 -24.34 34.65
CA HIS A 317 17.36 -24.09 34.48
C HIS A 317 17.86 -23.97 33.02
N SER A 318 17.50 -22.88 32.36
CA SER A 318 18.45 -21.91 31.79
C SER A 318 17.69 -20.81 31.03
N GLU A 319 17.95 -19.55 31.38
CA GLU A 319 17.65 -18.40 30.52
C GLU A 319 18.58 -18.47 29.30
N ASN A 320 18.32 -19.39 28.37
CA ASN A 320 19.08 -19.48 27.12
C ASN A 320 18.44 -18.56 26.08
N ASN A 321 19.22 -17.55 25.70
CA ASN A 321 18.83 -16.46 24.83
C ASN A 321 18.45 -16.99 23.44
N ILE A 322 17.44 -16.41 22.79
CA ILE A 322 17.00 -16.81 21.44
C ILE A 322 18.16 -16.67 20.43
N GLN A 323 19.07 -15.73 20.70
CA GLN A 323 20.30 -15.52 19.95
C GLN A 323 21.23 -16.75 19.99
N ASP A 324 21.38 -17.39 21.16
CA ASP A 324 22.16 -18.62 21.31
C ASP A 324 21.51 -19.78 20.53
N ARG A 325 20.16 -19.83 20.49
CA ARG A 325 19.44 -20.88 19.75
C ARG A 325 19.59 -20.75 18.24
N VAL A 326 19.56 -19.52 17.72
CA VAL A 326 19.82 -19.27 16.30
C VAL A 326 21.28 -19.56 15.96
N GLU A 327 22.23 -19.14 16.79
CA GLU A 327 23.65 -19.44 16.59
C GLU A 327 23.93 -20.95 16.63
N ILE A 328 23.31 -21.69 17.56
CA ILE A 328 23.41 -23.16 17.62
C ILE A 328 22.83 -23.81 16.36
N LEU A 329 21.66 -23.39 15.88
CA LEU A 329 21.07 -23.95 14.65
C LEU A 329 21.91 -23.66 13.40
N ASN A 330 22.54 -22.49 13.32
CA ASN A 330 23.46 -22.11 12.24
C ASN A 330 24.81 -22.86 12.32
N LEU A 331 25.30 -23.16 13.53
CA LEU A 331 26.46 -24.03 13.74
C LEU A 331 26.16 -25.48 13.34
N VAL A 332 24.96 -25.98 13.65
CA VAL A 332 24.55 -27.34 13.29
C VAL A 332 24.36 -27.48 11.77
N SER A 333 23.79 -26.48 11.08
CA SER A 333 23.63 -26.55 9.62
C SER A 333 24.95 -26.42 8.86
N SER A 334 25.95 -25.73 9.41
CA SER A 334 27.29 -25.63 8.81
C SER A 334 28.19 -26.86 9.06
N MET A 335 27.92 -27.65 10.10
CA MET A 335 28.61 -28.93 10.35
C MET A 335 28.03 -30.11 9.57
N ILE A 336 26.83 -29.99 9.00
CA ILE A 336 26.22 -31.02 8.14
C ILE A 336 26.52 -30.65 6.68
N ILE A 337 27.74 -30.95 6.23
CA ILE A 337 28.12 -31.00 4.80
C ILE A 337 28.72 -32.36 4.51
#